data_AF-A0A9Q1ACZ9-F1
#
_entry.id   AF-A0A9Q1ACZ9-F1
#
_cell.length_a   1.000
_cell.length_b   1.000
_cell.length_c   1.000
_cell.angle_alpha   90.00
_cell.angle_beta   90.00
_cell.angle_gamma   90.00
#
_symmetry.space_group_name_H-M   'P 1'
#
loop_
_entity.id
_entity.type
_entity.pdbx_description
1 polymer ?
#
loop_
_entity_poly.entity_id
_entity_poly.type
_entity_poly.pdbx_seq_one_letter_code
_entity_poly.pdbx_strand_id
1 'polypeptide(L)'
;MVMADQKQIFVSMVFVLLLLVVSSASHHHAVNEAEEEEEADRISSLPGQPKVSFQQFSGYVTVNEAAGRALFYWLTEAVQDPLSKPLVVWLNGGPGCSSVAYGASEEIGPFRINKTASGLYLNKFSWNSVANLLFLETPAGVGFSYSNRSSDLLDTGDIRTAKDSLEFPGWMDESIPPIQAARSISYRRELCRPLCSSAG
;
A
#
# COMPACT_ATOMS: atom_id res chain seq x y z
N MET A 1 46.20 -25.89 13.68
CA MET A 1 45.31 -26.31 12.58
C MET A 1 44.39 -27.38 13.12
N VAL A 2 43.25 -26.98 13.69
CA VAL A 2 42.30 -27.92 14.31
C VAL A 2 41.58 -28.65 13.17
N MET A 3 41.84 -29.95 13.03
CA MET A 3 41.04 -30.81 12.14
C MET A 3 39.66 -30.96 12.77
N ALA A 4 38.64 -30.39 12.14
CA ALA A 4 37.26 -30.63 12.55
C ALA A 4 36.96 -32.13 12.40
N ASP A 5 36.40 -32.75 13.44
CA ASP A 5 35.97 -34.15 13.42
C ASP A 5 34.96 -34.36 12.28
N GLN A 6 35.16 -35.39 11.45
CA GLN A 6 34.29 -35.74 10.33
C GLN A 6 32.83 -35.91 10.75
N LYS A 7 32.58 -36.40 11.98
CA LYS A 7 31.23 -36.46 12.56
C LYS A 7 30.66 -35.06 12.83
N GLN A 8 31.50 -34.15 13.33
CA GLN A 8 31.14 -32.76 13.58
C GLN A 8 30.83 -32.01 12.28
N ILE A 9 31.56 -32.29 11.21
CA ILE A 9 31.29 -31.74 9.87
C ILE A 9 29.94 -32.24 9.35
N PHE A 10 29.66 -33.54 9.45
CA PHE A 10 28.38 -34.11 9.01
C PHE A 10 27.18 -33.55 9.79
N VAL A 11 27.29 -33.45 11.13
CA VAL A 11 26.26 -32.85 11.97
C VAL A 11 26.04 -31.38 11.62
N SER A 12 27.11 -30.62 11.38
CA SER A 12 27.02 -29.23 10.96
C SER A 12 26.37 -29.07 9.59
N MET A 13 26.67 -29.95 8.61
CA MET A 13 26.04 -29.94 7.30
C MET A 13 24.54 -30.26 7.36
N VAL A 14 24.14 -31.24 8.17
CA VAL A 14 22.73 -31.57 8.38
C VAL A 14 21.99 -30.41 9.03
N PHE A 15 22.60 -29.74 10.02
CA PHE A 15 22.01 -28.57 10.67
C PHE A 15 21.84 -27.39 9.71
N VAL A 16 22.86 -27.09 8.88
CA VAL A 16 22.76 -26.05 7.84
C VAL A 16 21.68 -26.39 6.81
N LEU A 17 21.59 -27.64 6.37
CA LEU A 17 20.56 -28.07 5.43
C LEU A 17 19.15 -27.91 6.04
N LEU A 18 18.97 -28.29 7.31
CA LEU A 18 17.71 -28.07 8.03
C LEU A 18 17.35 -26.59 8.12
N LEU A 19 18.31 -25.72 8.46
CA LEU A 19 18.08 -24.27 8.50
C LEU A 19 17.67 -23.70 7.13
N LEU A 20 18.29 -24.16 6.04
CA LEU A 20 17.94 -23.75 4.69
C LEU A 20 16.51 -24.20 4.32
N VAL A 21 16.15 -25.44 4.62
CA VAL A 21 14.79 -25.97 4.35
C VAL A 21 13.73 -25.20 5.12
N VAL A 22 13.97 -24.92 6.41
CA VAL A 22 13.03 -24.13 7.24
C VAL A 22 12.89 -22.71 6.71
N SER A 23 14.00 -22.06 6.35
CA SER A 23 13.98 -20.69 5.81
C SER A 23 13.19 -20.61 4.49
N SER A 24 13.40 -21.55 3.58
CA SER A 24 12.65 -21.61 2.32
C SER A 24 11.16 -21.86 2.55
N ALA A 25 10.79 -22.76 3.46
CA ALA A 25 9.39 -23.04 3.78
C ALA A 25 8.68 -21.83 4.38
N SER A 26 9.32 -21.11 5.31
CA SER A 26 8.79 -19.87 5.87
C SER A 26 8.62 -18.79 4.81
N HIS A 27 9.57 -18.66 3.89
CA HIS A 27 9.48 -17.69 2.81
C HIS A 27 8.32 -18.00 1.85
N HIS A 28 8.14 -19.27 1.47
CA HIS A 28 7.01 -19.69 0.63
C HIS A 28 5.66 -19.42 1.28
N HIS A 29 5.53 -19.65 2.60
CA HIS A 29 4.29 -19.33 3.31
C HIS A 29 3.98 -17.83 3.30
N ALA A 30 4.96 -16.98 3.60
CA ALA A 30 4.77 -15.53 3.62
C ALA A 30 4.41 -14.97 2.24
N VAL A 31 5.02 -15.50 1.16
CA VAL A 31 4.69 -15.10 -0.21
C VAL A 31 3.26 -15.48 -0.57
N ASN A 32 2.83 -16.71 -0.25
CA ASN A 32 1.46 -17.15 -0.54
C ASN A 32 0.42 -16.32 0.23
N GLU A 33 0.69 -15.97 1.47
CA GLU A 33 -0.23 -15.16 2.30
C GLU A 33 -0.37 -13.74 1.75
N ALA A 34 0.74 -13.12 1.33
CA ALA A 34 0.71 -11.79 0.69
C ALA A 34 -0.02 -11.81 -0.67
N GLU A 35 0.18 -12.85 -1.48
CA GLU A 35 -0.54 -13.03 -2.75
C GLU A 35 -2.06 -13.22 -2.53
N GLU A 36 -2.44 -13.95 -1.47
CA GLU A 36 -3.85 -14.13 -1.09
C GLU A 36 -4.48 -12.82 -0.60
N GLU A 37 -3.78 -12.02 0.20
CA GLU A 37 -4.24 -10.70 0.66
C GLU A 37 -4.41 -9.72 -0.52
N GLU A 38 -3.45 -9.68 -1.44
CA GLU A 38 -3.51 -8.84 -2.65
C GLU A 38 -4.72 -9.22 -3.53
N GLU A 39 -4.92 -10.52 -3.81
CA GLU A 39 -6.03 -10.95 -4.64
C GLU A 39 -7.39 -10.76 -3.93
N ALA A 40 -7.42 -10.82 -2.60
CA ALA A 40 -8.63 -10.53 -1.82
C ALA A 40 -9.07 -9.06 -1.96
N ASP A 41 -8.12 -8.13 -2.00
CA ASP A 41 -8.37 -6.70 -2.17
C ASP A 41 -8.61 -6.30 -3.64
N ARG A 42 -8.40 -7.22 -4.59
CA ARG A 42 -8.49 -6.93 -6.02
C ARG A 42 -9.92 -6.65 -6.47
N ILE A 43 -10.11 -5.49 -7.09
CA ILE A 43 -11.38 -5.07 -7.67
C ILE A 43 -11.50 -5.63 -9.09
N SER A 44 -12.34 -6.65 -9.26
CA SER A 44 -12.62 -7.23 -10.58
C SER A 44 -13.36 -6.25 -11.52
N SER A 45 -14.38 -5.55 -11.00
CA SER A 45 -15.07 -4.46 -11.69
C SER A 45 -15.92 -3.63 -10.73
N LEU A 46 -16.01 -2.33 -10.95
CA LEU A 46 -16.95 -1.46 -10.23
C LEU A 46 -18.32 -1.41 -10.94
N PRO A 47 -19.42 -1.19 -10.19
CA PRO A 47 -20.73 -0.96 -10.79
C PRO A 47 -20.72 0.19 -11.81
N GLY A 48 -21.15 -0.10 -13.05
CA GLY A 48 -21.18 0.90 -14.12
C GLY A 48 -19.81 1.34 -14.63
N GLN A 49 -18.73 0.61 -14.32
CA GLN A 49 -17.39 0.88 -14.82
C GLN A 49 -17.26 0.53 -16.30
N PRO A 50 -16.62 1.38 -17.12
CA PRO A 50 -16.21 0.98 -18.46
C PRO A 50 -15.09 -0.08 -18.39
N LYS A 51 -14.90 -0.83 -19.47
CA LYS A 51 -13.78 -1.77 -19.58
C LYS A 51 -12.44 -1.02 -19.46
N VAL A 52 -11.55 -1.54 -18.63
CA VAL A 52 -10.19 -1.01 -18.42
C VAL A 52 -9.15 -2.12 -18.56
N SER A 53 -7.89 -1.72 -18.74
CA SER A 53 -6.74 -2.63 -18.87
C SER A 53 -5.77 -2.59 -17.68
N PHE A 54 -6.04 -1.75 -16.68
CA PHE A 54 -5.25 -1.64 -15.45
C PHE A 54 -5.96 -2.31 -14.29
N GLN A 55 -5.20 -2.75 -13.29
CA GLN A 55 -5.74 -3.36 -12.09
C GLN A 55 -6.02 -2.31 -11.02
N GLN A 56 -6.87 -2.68 -10.08
CA GLN A 56 -7.28 -1.84 -8.98
C GLN A 56 -7.46 -2.70 -7.75
N PHE A 57 -7.13 -2.14 -6.60
CA PHE A 57 -7.18 -2.81 -5.32
C PHE A 57 -7.74 -1.87 -4.28
N SER A 58 -8.58 -2.37 -3.39
CA SER A 58 -9.06 -1.58 -2.26
C SER A 58 -9.27 -2.48 -1.06
N GLY A 59 -8.85 -1.98 0.09
CA GLY A 59 -8.95 -2.69 1.35
C GLY A 59 -8.68 -1.78 2.52
N TYR A 60 -8.32 -2.39 3.64
CA TYR A 60 -8.09 -1.71 4.90
C TYR A 60 -6.73 -2.08 5.47
N VAL A 61 -6.02 -1.08 5.99
CA VAL A 61 -4.79 -1.30 6.75
C VAL A 61 -5.06 -0.94 8.20
N THR A 62 -4.92 -1.91 9.09
CA THR A 62 -5.05 -1.68 10.54
C THR A 62 -3.82 -0.93 11.04
N VAL A 63 -4.02 0.32 11.42
CA VAL A 63 -2.97 1.23 11.91
C VAL A 63 -2.92 1.28 13.44
N ASN A 64 -3.93 0.72 14.10
CA ASN A 64 -3.94 0.54 15.55
C ASN A 64 -4.85 -0.61 15.98
N GLU A 65 -4.25 -1.74 16.33
CA GLU A 65 -4.98 -2.92 16.82
C GLU A 65 -5.77 -2.65 18.10
N ALA A 66 -5.18 -1.93 19.06
CA ALA A 66 -5.80 -1.69 20.36
C ALA A 66 -7.06 -0.81 20.30
N ALA A 67 -7.15 0.07 19.31
CA ALA A 67 -8.33 0.88 19.04
C ALA A 67 -9.23 0.26 17.95
N GLY A 68 -8.78 -0.80 17.28
CA GLY A 68 -9.41 -1.34 16.07
C GLY A 68 -9.56 -0.25 15.01
N ARG A 69 -8.48 0.49 14.76
CA ARG A 69 -8.45 1.63 13.83
C ARG A 69 -7.81 1.19 12.53
N ALA A 70 -8.53 1.38 11.44
CA ALA A 70 -8.10 0.98 10.11
C ALA A 70 -8.36 2.09 9.08
N LEU A 71 -7.41 2.26 8.17
CA LEU A 71 -7.49 3.23 7.08
C LEU A 71 -7.84 2.50 5.78
N PHE A 72 -8.84 3.01 5.08
CA PHE A 72 -9.23 2.54 3.77
C PHE A 72 -8.30 3.11 2.70
N TYR A 73 -7.94 2.28 1.72
CA TYR A 73 -7.19 2.69 0.56
C TYR A 73 -7.86 2.24 -0.74
N TRP A 74 -7.58 2.97 -1.81
CA TRP A 74 -7.87 2.52 -3.17
C TRP A 74 -6.65 2.78 -4.05
N LEU A 75 -6.03 1.71 -4.52
CA LEU A 75 -4.93 1.70 -5.45
C LEU A 75 -5.45 1.50 -6.88
N THR A 76 -5.01 2.33 -7.80
CA THR A 76 -5.21 2.13 -9.24
C THR A 76 -3.85 2.09 -9.92
N GLU A 77 -3.55 0.98 -10.57
CA GLU A 77 -2.29 0.80 -11.28
C GLU A 77 -2.18 1.73 -12.49
N ALA A 78 -0.94 1.97 -12.90
CA ALA A 78 -0.67 2.66 -14.14
C ALA A 78 -1.21 1.86 -15.34
N VAL A 79 -1.75 2.56 -16.34
CA VAL A 79 -2.33 1.92 -17.54
C VAL A 79 -1.31 1.09 -18.32
N GLN A 80 -0.05 1.49 -18.30
CA GLN A 80 1.03 0.82 -19.02
C GLN A 80 2.22 0.58 -18.09
N ASP A 81 2.67 -0.66 -18.08
CA ASP A 81 3.88 -1.11 -17.38
C ASP A 81 3.93 -0.61 -15.92
N PRO A 82 2.92 -0.95 -15.08
CA PRO A 82 2.80 -0.43 -13.72
C PRO A 82 4.03 -0.72 -12.86
N LEU A 83 4.73 -1.82 -13.15
CA LEU A 83 5.98 -2.19 -12.49
C LEU A 83 7.15 -1.23 -12.76
N SER A 84 7.12 -0.40 -13.81
CA SER A 84 8.16 0.61 -14.03
C SER A 84 7.74 2.01 -13.60
N LYS A 85 6.49 2.19 -13.17
CA LYS A 85 5.92 3.49 -12.82
C LYS A 85 6.07 3.81 -11.34
N PRO A 86 6.21 5.10 -11.00
CA PRO A 86 6.27 5.51 -9.60
C PRO A 86 4.92 5.24 -8.91
N LEU A 87 4.97 4.99 -7.60
CA LEU A 87 3.81 5.05 -6.73
C LEU A 87 3.62 6.47 -6.21
N VAL A 88 2.43 7.03 -6.40
CA VAL A 88 2.03 8.34 -5.89
C VAL A 88 0.95 8.12 -4.84
N VAL A 89 1.25 8.52 -3.61
CA VAL A 89 0.26 8.59 -2.51
C VAL A 89 -0.45 9.93 -2.60
N TRP A 90 -1.77 9.91 -2.75
CA TRP A 90 -2.61 11.09 -2.84
C TRP A 90 -3.47 11.26 -1.60
N LEU A 91 -3.37 12.43 -0.99
CA LEU A 91 -4.07 12.80 0.24
C LEU A 91 -4.86 14.09 0.00
N ASN A 92 -6.18 14.03 0.16
CA ASN A 92 -6.98 15.24 0.24
C ASN A 92 -6.98 15.80 1.67
N GLY A 93 -7.18 17.11 1.77
CA GLY A 93 -7.11 17.86 3.03
C GLY A 93 -8.46 18.03 3.73
N GLY A 94 -8.78 19.28 4.08
CA GLY A 94 -9.98 19.63 4.85
C GLY A 94 -9.58 20.37 6.13
N PRO A 95 -9.26 19.67 7.24
CA PRO A 95 -9.13 18.21 7.43
C PRO A 95 -10.48 17.46 7.41
N GLY A 96 -10.44 16.16 7.08
CA GLY A 96 -11.62 15.29 7.11
C GLY A 96 -12.27 15.02 5.75
N CYS A 97 -11.72 15.53 4.66
CA CYS A 97 -12.21 15.26 3.31
C CYS A 97 -11.61 13.95 2.78
N SER A 98 -12.43 13.18 2.05
CA SER A 98 -12.02 11.88 1.50
C SER A 98 -11.16 12.03 0.24
N SER A 99 -10.02 11.35 0.21
CA SER A 99 -9.16 11.23 -0.99
C SER A 99 -9.82 10.44 -2.11
N VAL A 100 -10.76 9.55 -1.78
CA VAL A 100 -11.54 8.79 -2.78
C VAL A 100 -12.64 9.68 -3.37
N ALA A 101 -13.36 10.42 -2.53
CA ALA A 101 -14.44 11.31 -2.96
C ALA A 101 -13.90 12.43 -3.86
N TYR A 102 -12.80 13.09 -3.48
CA TYR A 102 -12.25 14.20 -4.24
C TYR A 102 -11.15 13.73 -5.21
N GLY A 103 -10.02 13.27 -4.68
CA GLY A 103 -8.85 12.87 -5.45
C GLY A 103 -9.17 11.86 -6.56
N ALA A 104 -9.76 10.73 -6.18
CA ALA A 104 -10.05 9.65 -7.13
C ALA A 104 -11.22 9.98 -8.07
N SER A 105 -12.31 10.54 -7.54
CA SER A 105 -13.57 10.68 -8.30
C SER A 105 -13.72 12.01 -9.03
N GLU A 106 -13.10 13.08 -8.55
CA GLU A 106 -13.30 14.46 -9.03
C GLU A 106 -12.02 15.17 -9.49
N GLU A 107 -10.84 14.65 -9.14
CA GLU A 107 -9.55 15.26 -9.51
C GLU A 107 -8.69 14.42 -10.46
N ILE A 108 -7.83 13.54 -9.95
CA ILE A 108 -6.76 12.89 -10.73
C ILE A 108 -6.99 11.40 -11.02
N GLY A 109 -7.98 10.78 -10.39
CA GLY A 109 -8.26 9.35 -10.56
C GLY A 109 -8.79 8.97 -11.94
N PRO A 110 -8.86 7.66 -12.22
CA PRO A 110 -9.15 7.13 -13.55
C PRO A 110 -10.61 7.28 -13.98
N PHE A 111 -11.52 7.48 -13.02
CA PHE A 111 -12.95 7.51 -13.27
C PHE A 111 -13.58 8.83 -12.86
N ARG A 112 -14.69 9.14 -13.53
CA ARG A 112 -15.63 10.18 -13.16
C ARG A 112 -17.00 9.58 -12.99
N ILE A 113 -17.77 10.13 -12.05
CA ILE A 113 -19.16 9.76 -11.84
C ILE A 113 -20.01 10.46 -12.90
N ASN A 114 -20.91 9.72 -13.55
CA ASN A 114 -21.84 10.30 -14.52
C ASN A 114 -22.86 11.22 -13.81
N LYS A 115 -23.53 12.10 -14.58
CA LYS A 115 -24.47 13.09 -14.00
C LYS A 115 -25.64 12.47 -13.23
N THR A 116 -25.98 11.21 -13.51
CA THR A 116 -27.08 10.47 -12.90
C THR A 116 -26.63 9.60 -11.73
N ALA A 117 -25.35 9.64 -11.35
CA ALA A 117 -24.73 8.76 -10.35
C ALA A 117 -24.99 7.26 -10.56
N SER A 118 -25.24 6.84 -11.81
CA SER A 118 -25.59 5.46 -12.18
C SER A 118 -24.44 4.68 -12.81
N GLY A 119 -23.28 5.30 -12.98
CA GLY A 119 -22.10 4.67 -13.56
C GLY A 119 -20.93 5.61 -13.70
N LEU A 120 -19.85 5.08 -14.25
CA LEU A 120 -18.55 5.73 -14.36
C LEU A 120 -18.18 5.97 -15.83
N TYR A 121 -17.33 6.97 -16.08
CA TYR A 121 -16.65 7.15 -17.36
C TYR A 121 -15.17 7.47 -17.14
N LEU A 122 -14.34 7.17 -18.14
CA LEU A 122 -12.89 7.38 -18.02
C LEU A 122 -12.52 8.86 -17.99
N ASN A 123 -11.65 9.22 -17.05
CA ASN A 123 -10.98 10.50 -17.02
C ASN A 123 -9.81 10.51 -18.01
N LYS A 124 -9.92 11.27 -19.10
CA LYS A 124 -8.88 11.37 -20.15
C LYS A 124 -7.55 11.94 -19.64
N PHE A 125 -7.57 12.64 -18.51
CA PHE A 125 -6.38 13.27 -17.91
C PHE A 125 -6.00 12.62 -16.59
N SER A 126 -6.38 11.37 -16.37
CA SER A 126 -6.00 10.67 -15.14
C SER A 126 -4.48 10.54 -15.04
N TRP A 127 -3.99 10.74 -13.82
CA TRP A 127 -2.57 10.57 -13.51
C TRP A 127 -2.14 9.10 -13.54
N ASN A 128 -3.09 8.15 -13.54
CA ASN A 128 -2.75 6.74 -13.71
C ASN A 128 -2.26 6.40 -15.13
N SER A 129 -2.26 7.36 -16.05
CA SER A 129 -1.55 7.23 -17.33
C SER A 129 -0.03 7.17 -17.17
N VAL A 130 0.53 7.67 -16.05
CA VAL A 130 1.98 7.80 -15.84
C VAL A 130 2.46 7.30 -14.46
N ALA A 131 1.57 6.97 -13.54
CA ALA A 131 1.90 6.54 -12.18
C ALA A 131 0.90 5.49 -11.64
N ASN A 132 1.32 4.72 -10.64
CA ASN A 132 0.39 4.00 -9.78
C ASN A 132 -0.15 5.00 -8.75
N LEU A 133 -1.47 5.10 -8.60
CA LEU A 133 -2.10 6.06 -7.68
C LEU A 133 -2.70 5.34 -6.49
N LEU A 134 -2.29 5.73 -5.29
CA LEU A 134 -2.86 5.27 -4.04
C LEU A 134 -3.63 6.42 -3.38
N PHE A 135 -4.95 6.30 -3.33
CA PHE A 135 -5.82 7.21 -2.60
C PHE A 135 -6.00 6.66 -1.19
N LEU A 136 -5.47 7.39 -0.20
CA LEU A 136 -5.56 6.98 1.20
C LEU A 136 -6.56 7.88 1.93
N GLU A 137 -7.51 7.28 2.64
CA GLU A 137 -8.48 8.03 3.42
C GLU A 137 -7.95 8.24 4.84
N THR A 138 -7.64 9.49 5.15
CA THR A 138 -7.12 9.88 6.46
C THR A 138 -7.81 11.13 6.95
N PRO A 139 -7.99 11.29 8.27
CA PRO A 139 -7.80 10.31 9.34
C PRO A 139 -8.91 9.24 9.41
N ALA A 140 -8.81 8.29 10.35
CA ALA A 140 -9.90 7.36 10.63
C ALA A 140 -11.20 8.12 10.98
N GLY A 141 -12.31 7.69 10.38
CA GLY A 141 -13.59 8.40 10.39
C GLY A 141 -13.88 9.16 9.08
N VAL A 142 -12.90 9.29 8.19
CA VAL A 142 -13.08 9.87 6.85
C VAL A 142 -13.43 8.78 5.85
N GLY A 143 -14.52 9.00 5.10
CA GLY A 143 -14.97 8.09 4.05
C GLY A 143 -15.33 6.73 4.62
N PHE A 144 -14.60 5.70 4.19
CA PHE A 144 -14.72 4.33 4.65
C PHE A 144 -13.76 3.99 5.79
N SER A 145 -12.73 4.81 6.06
CA SER A 145 -11.81 4.59 7.18
C SER A 145 -12.53 4.70 8.53
N TYR A 146 -12.16 3.87 9.49
CA TYR A 146 -12.91 3.75 10.74
C TYR A 146 -12.04 3.49 11.98
N SER A 147 -12.64 3.68 13.15
CA SER A 147 -12.11 3.21 14.43
C SER A 147 -13.23 2.55 15.22
N ASN A 148 -12.93 1.39 15.82
CA ASN A 148 -13.85 0.73 16.77
C ASN A 148 -13.99 1.51 18.08
N ARG A 149 -13.10 2.48 18.34
CA ARG A 149 -13.16 3.40 19.48
C ARG A 149 -13.73 4.75 19.03
N SER A 150 -15.00 5.01 19.33
CA SER A 150 -15.68 6.25 18.92
C SER A 150 -15.04 7.54 19.42
N SER A 151 -14.37 7.51 20.59
CA SER A 151 -13.64 8.68 21.09
C SER A 151 -12.48 9.12 20.19
N ASP A 152 -11.96 8.22 19.35
CA ASP A 152 -10.91 8.58 18.40
C ASP A 152 -11.39 9.69 17.45
N LEU A 153 -12.66 9.68 17.04
CA LEU A 153 -13.21 10.68 16.12
C LEU A 153 -13.16 12.11 16.70
N LEU A 154 -13.16 12.25 18.02
CA LEU A 154 -13.13 13.53 18.72
C LEU A 154 -11.72 14.01 19.06
N ASP A 155 -10.73 13.10 19.03
CA ASP A 155 -9.33 13.36 19.42
C ASP A 155 -8.39 13.30 18.21
N THR A 156 -8.85 13.81 17.07
CA THR A 156 -8.09 13.78 15.82
C THR A 156 -7.21 15.01 15.66
N GLY A 157 -5.96 14.82 15.23
CA GLY A 157 -5.02 15.92 14.99
C GLY A 157 -3.76 15.48 14.26
N ASP A 158 -2.97 16.44 13.81
CA ASP A 158 -1.84 16.26 12.90
C ASP A 158 -0.88 15.14 13.31
N ILE A 159 -0.50 15.10 14.59
CA ILE A 159 0.43 14.10 15.12
C ILE A 159 -0.13 12.68 14.97
N ARG A 160 -1.41 12.47 15.29
CA ARG A 160 -2.03 11.15 15.22
C ARG A 160 -2.23 10.74 13.77
N THR A 161 -2.77 11.64 12.93
CA THR A 161 -2.96 11.40 11.50
C THR A 161 -1.64 11.06 10.82
N ALA A 162 -0.56 11.79 11.09
CA ALA A 162 0.76 11.53 10.52
C ALA A 162 1.33 10.17 10.98
N LYS A 163 1.19 9.82 12.26
CA LYS A 163 1.64 8.52 12.78
C LYS A 163 0.88 7.37 12.14
N ASP A 164 -0.44 7.42 12.17
CA ASP A 164 -1.29 6.38 11.56
C ASP A 164 -1.02 6.24 10.05
N SER A 165 -0.82 7.36 9.33
CA SER A 165 -0.50 7.32 7.90
C SER A 165 0.89 6.75 7.60
N LEU A 166 1.82 6.82 8.55
CA LEU A 166 3.19 6.30 8.39
C LEU A 166 3.26 4.77 8.54
N GLU A 167 2.27 4.15 9.17
CA GLU A 167 2.15 2.68 9.18
C GLU A 167 1.90 2.13 7.76
N PHE A 168 1.27 2.93 6.89
CA PHE A 168 0.89 2.52 5.55
C PHE A 168 2.11 2.22 4.63
N PRO A 169 3.18 3.05 4.58
CA PRO A 169 4.44 2.66 3.93
C PRO A 169 5.05 1.34 4.41
N GLY A 170 4.99 1.05 5.71
CA GLY A 170 5.49 -0.21 6.26
C GLY A 170 4.67 -1.40 5.77
N TRP A 171 3.33 -1.30 5.87
CA TRP A 171 2.41 -2.31 5.34
C TRP A 171 2.60 -2.53 3.83
N MET A 172 2.75 -1.47 3.02
CA MET A 172 2.97 -1.61 1.58
C MET A 172 4.25 -2.38 1.23
N ASP A 173 5.30 -2.18 2.03
CA ASP A 173 6.57 -2.88 1.81
C ASP A 173 6.48 -4.36 2.19
N GLU A 174 5.44 -4.78 2.92
CA GLU A 174 5.20 -6.17 3.34
C GLU A 174 4.13 -6.88 2.49
N SER A 175 3.05 -6.20 2.10
CA SER A 175 1.83 -6.83 1.53
C SER A 175 1.60 -6.68 0.02
N ILE A 176 2.36 -5.87 -0.74
CA ILE A 176 2.11 -5.69 -2.20
C ILE A 176 3.33 -6.05 -3.08
N PRO A 177 3.51 -7.33 -3.46
CA PRO A 177 4.65 -7.83 -4.25
C PRO A 177 4.88 -7.14 -5.61
N PRO A 178 3.86 -6.80 -6.43
CA PRO A 178 4.09 -6.12 -7.71
C PRO A 178 4.67 -4.71 -7.54
N ILE A 179 4.24 -3.97 -6.52
CA ILE A 179 4.76 -2.61 -6.25
C ILE A 179 6.16 -2.67 -5.62
N GLN A 180 6.48 -3.72 -4.86
CA GLN A 180 7.85 -3.98 -4.39
C GLN A 180 8.84 -4.13 -5.56
N ALA A 181 8.47 -4.83 -6.62
CA ALA A 181 9.30 -4.99 -7.81
C ALA A 181 9.60 -3.64 -8.50
N ALA A 182 8.60 -2.75 -8.57
CA ALA A 182 8.75 -1.41 -9.12
C ALA A 182 9.69 -0.51 -8.31
N ARG A 183 9.60 -0.61 -6.99
CA ARG A 183 10.46 0.15 -6.07
C ARG A 183 11.89 -0.38 -6.04
N SER A 184 12.12 -1.67 -6.22
CA SER A 184 13.48 -2.25 -6.27
C SER A 184 14.36 -1.64 -7.37
N ILE A 185 13.75 -1.17 -8.46
CA ILE A 185 14.44 -0.48 -9.57
C ILE A 185 14.67 1.01 -9.28
N SER A 186 13.79 1.65 -8.49
CA SER A 186 13.88 3.08 -8.14
C SER A 186 14.71 3.37 -6.88
N TYR A 187 14.99 2.38 -6.02
CA TYR A 187 15.76 2.55 -4.79
C TYR A 187 17.28 2.55 -5.01
N ARG A 188 17.76 3.38 -5.96
CA ARG A 188 19.14 3.89 -5.86
C ARG A 188 19.09 5.04 -4.84
N ARG A 189 19.46 4.75 -3.60
CA ARG A 189 19.53 5.70 -2.47
C ARG A 189 20.38 6.93 -2.83
N GLU A 190 19.79 7.97 -3.37
CA GLU A 190 20.32 9.33 -3.34
C GLU A 190 19.14 10.29 -3.11
N LEU A 191 19.31 11.24 -2.20
CA LEU A 191 18.34 12.27 -1.76
C LEU A 191 17.41 11.90 -0.60
N CYS A 192 18.00 11.60 0.54
CA CYS A 192 17.53 12.13 1.83
C CYS A 192 18.70 12.30 2.79
N ARG A 193 19.43 13.41 2.64
CA ARG A 193 20.19 14.04 3.73
C ARG A 193 19.81 15.53 3.80
N PRO A 194 19.76 16.11 5.00
CA PRO A 194 18.75 17.10 5.37
C PRO A 194 19.16 18.53 5.02
N LEU A 195 18.31 19.24 4.27
CA LEU A 195 18.24 20.70 4.29
C LEU A 195 17.21 21.12 5.33
N CYS A 196 17.57 20.97 6.60
CA CYS A 196 16.85 21.60 7.71
C CYS A 196 17.88 22.10 8.74
N SER A 197 18.74 23.01 8.29
CA SER A 197 19.56 23.87 9.14
C SER A 197 19.96 25.09 8.33
N SER A 198 19.03 26.03 8.17
CA SER A 198 19.25 27.47 7.92
C SER A 198 17.96 28.15 7.47
N ALA A 199 17.12 28.51 8.43
CA ALA A 199 16.29 29.70 8.36
C ALA A 199 16.37 30.33 9.74
N GLY A 200 16.96 31.53 9.80
CA GLY A 200 17.25 32.28 11.02
C GLY A 200 16.05 33.02 11.58
#